data_AF-A0A2W0FZ97-F1
#
_entry.id   AF-A0A2W0FZ97-F1
#
_cell.length_a   1.000
_cell.length_b   1.000
_cell.length_c   1.000
_cell.angle_alpha   90.00
_cell.angle_beta   90.00
_cell.angle_gamma   90.00
#
_symmetry.space_group_name_H-M   'P 1'
#
loop_
_entity.id
_entity.type
_entity.pdbx_description
1 polymer ?
#
loop_
_entity_poly.entity_id
_entity_poly.type
_entity_poly.pdbx_seq_one_letter_code
_entity_poly.pdbx_strand_id
1 'polypeptide(L)'
;MPRLRDIWLGLHRWLALSLGLLLALLGLSGSLLELKGPILRWEVGASMLQLAPGAHGALLEQSAWISAASSAYPQLQKVFGAAPPRQGFLESDNVIVFGALKERPGTGIAMIDPYTGEPRGFFVFEDLWLARLVALHRSLLLPQASGSTLVLLCGLVLLGSLGSGLYLWWPGRRSWWKAASLRPGSQGTRRLREWHNLVAAWLCLPLLLIAGSGAWLARPELFTWPGAQPMALKPLFSAAHGHLLLGAPGTWLGFACGLALPLLYITGLLLWWRKRVARRAVQSFKET
;
A
#
# COMPACT_ATOMS: atom_id res chain seq x y z
N MET A 1 -16.92 -11.22 36.35
CA MET A 1 -17.00 -10.45 35.09
C MET A 1 -15.61 -10.32 34.49
N PRO A 2 -15.39 -10.57 33.20
CA PRO A 2 -14.08 -10.38 32.57
C PRO A 2 -13.66 -8.92 32.71
N ARG A 3 -12.37 -8.68 33.03
CA ARG A 3 -11.84 -7.31 33.08
C ARG A 3 -11.85 -6.76 31.67
N LEU A 4 -12.18 -5.48 31.49
CA LEU A 4 -12.23 -4.80 30.18
C LEU A 4 -10.96 -5.06 29.34
N ARG A 5 -9.79 -5.08 30.00
CA ARG A 5 -8.50 -5.41 29.39
C ARG A 5 -8.43 -6.80 28.76
N ASP A 6 -9.05 -7.81 29.37
CA ASP A 6 -9.05 -9.18 28.85
C ASP A 6 -9.90 -9.30 27.58
N ILE A 7 -11.00 -8.53 27.51
CA ILE A 7 -11.86 -8.42 26.33
C ILE A 7 -11.07 -7.81 25.17
N TRP A 8 -10.44 -6.64 25.37
CA TRP A 8 -9.62 -5.99 24.34
C TRP A 8 -8.44 -6.84 23.89
N LEU A 9 -7.79 -7.56 24.81
CA LEU A 9 -6.74 -8.51 24.46
C LEU A 9 -7.26 -9.68 23.62
N GLY A 10 -8.48 -10.14 23.91
CA GLY A 10 -9.19 -11.13 23.09
C GLY A 10 -9.44 -10.61 21.68
N LEU A 11 -10.05 -9.42 21.56
CA LEU A 11 -10.36 -8.77 20.29
C LEU A 11 -9.10 -8.52 19.46
N HIS A 12 -8.10 -7.83 20.01
CA HIS A 12 -6.84 -7.53 19.31
C HIS A 12 -6.19 -8.81 18.75
N ARG A 13 -6.10 -9.86 19.59
CA ARG A 13 -5.53 -11.14 19.17
C ARG A 13 -6.31 -11.78 18.03
N TRP A 14 -7.64 -11.85 18.14
CA TRP A 14 -8.44 -12.57 17.15
C TRP A 14 -8.55 -11.82 15.83
N LEU A 15 -8.64 -10.48 15.85
CA LEU A 15 -8.52 -9.66 14.65
C LEU A 15 -7.16 -9.88 13.96
N ALA A 16 -6.07 -9.87 14.73
CA ALA A 16 -4.73 -10.07 14.20
C ALA A 16 -4.50 -11.50 13.68
N LEU A 17 -5.08 -12.54 14.29
CA LEU A 17 -4.91 -13.91 13.81
C LEU A 17 -5.78 -14.24 12.60
N SER A 18 -7.01 -13.71 12.52
CA SER A 18 -7.93 -14.00 11.41
C SER A 18 -7.54 -13.26 10.14
N LEU A 19 -7.20 -11.97 10.23
CA LEU A 19 -6.95 -11.11 9.08
C LEU A 19 -5.51 -10.62 8.98
N GLY A 20 -4.65 -10.92 9.95
CA GLY A 20 -3.27 -10.41 9.95
C GLY A 20 -2.43 -10.86 8.77
N LEU A 21 -2.69 -12.02 8.18
CA LEU A 21 -2.01 -12.43 6.94
C LEU A 21 -2.40 -11.52 5.76
N LEU A 22 -3.69 -11.20 5.61
CA LEU A 22 -4.14 -10.26 4.57
C LEU A 22 -3.56 -8.86 4.81
N LEU A 23 -3.55 -8.39 6.06
CA LEU A 23 -2.94 -7.12 6.42
C LEU A 23 -1.43 -7.10 6.14
N ALA A 24 -0.74 -8.21 6.40
CA ALA A 24 0.68 -8.37 6.10
C ALA A 24 0.95 -8.31 4.60
N LEU A 25 0.11 -8.96 3.77
CA LEU A 25 0.22 -8.91 2.30
C LEU A 25 -0.10 -7.51 1.76
N LEU A 26 -1.11 -6.82 2.30
CA LEU A 26 -1.43 -5.44 1.94
C LEU A 26 -0.30 -4.48 2.31
N GLY A 27 0.28 -4.63 3.51
CA GLY A 27 1.45 -3.85 3.94
C GLY A 27 2.66 -4.08 3.04
N LEU A 28 3.01 -5.34 2.79
CA LEU A 28 4.14 -5.71 1.95
C LEU A 28 3.97 -5.22 0.51
N SER A 29 2.80 -5.40 -0.07
CA SER A 29 2.50 -4.90 -1.42
C SER A 29 2.54 -3.37 -1.47
N GLY A 30 2.07 -2.67 -0.44
CA GLY A 30 2.19 -1.22 -0.31
C GLY A 30 3.64 -0.75 -0.31
N SER A 31 4.50 -1.37 0.51
CA SER A 31 5.94 -1.08 0.51
C SER A 31 6.58 -1.31 -0.85
N LEU A 32 6.21 -2.37 -1.56
CA LEU A 32 6.73 -2.62 -2.91
C LEU A 32 6.23 -1.58 -3.92
N LEU A 33 5.03 -1.03 -3.76
CA LEU A 33 4.50 0.02 -4.63
C LEU A 33 5.21 1.37 -4.48
N GLU A 34 5.86 1.63 -3.36
CA GLU A 34 6.77 2.78 -3.23
C GLU A 34 7.99 2.65 -4.18
N LEU A 35 8.28 1.43 -4.66
CA LEU A 35 9.32 1.13 -5.65
C LEU A 35 8.77 1.02 -7.08
N LYS A 36 7.54 1.51 -7.36
CA LYS A 36 6.90 1.40 -8.68
C LYS A 36 7.77 1.90 -9.84
N GLY A 37 8.51 3.00 -9.66
CA GLY A 37 9.38 3.56 -10.69
C GLY A 37 10.55 2.63 -11.05
N PRO A 38 11.36 2.20 -10.06
CA PRO A 38 12.37 1.16 -10.26
C PRO A 38 11.83 -0.15 -10.86
N ILE A 39 10.70 -0.64 -10.36
CA ILE A 39 10.06 -1.87 -10.87
C ILE A 39 9.67 -1.70 -12.34
N LEU A 40 8.97 -0.63 -12.67
CA LEU A 40 8.56 -0.34 -14.05
C LEU A 40 9.79 -0.25 -14.98
N ARG A 41 10.83 0.48 -14.56
CA ARG A 41 12.08 0.61 -15.32
C ARG A 41 12.74 -0.74 -15.58
N TRP A 42 12.72 -1.64 -14.60
CA TRP A 42 13.24 -2.98 -14.75
C TRP A 42 12.41 -3.83 -15.72
N GLU A 43 11.07 -3.68 -15.71
CA GLU A 43 10.17 -4.44 -16.58
C GLU A 43 10.16 -3.99 -18.04
N VAL A 44 10.08 -2.67 -18.29
CA VAL A 44 9.92 -2.14 -19.66
C VAL A 44 11.22 -1.58 -20.26
N GLY A 45 12.27 -1.46 -19.45
CA GLY A 45 13.55 -0.90 -19.84
C GLY A 45 13.64 0.62 -19.68
N ALA A 46 14.82 1.11 -19.29
CA ALA A 46 15.06 2.53 -19.04
C ALA A 46 14.91 3.41 -20.29
N SER A 47 15.31 2.91 -21.45
CA SER A 47 15.25 3.63 -22.74
C SER A 47 13.84 4.00 -23.19
N MET A 48 12.83 3.26 -22.71
CA MET A 48 11.42 3.52 -23.02
C MET A 48 10.84 4.64 -22.14
N LEU A 49 11.34 4.78 -20.91
CA LEU A 49 10.85 5.75 -19.92
C LEU A 49 11.63 7.06 -19.93
N GLN A 50 12.93 7.00 -20.27
CA GLN A 50 13.81 8.15 -20.28
C GLN A 50 13.72 8.88 -21.62
N LEU A 51 13.84 10.20 -21.54
CA LEU A 51 13.90 11.06 -22.71
C LEU A 51 15.16 10.76 -23.53
N ALA A 52 15.05 10.78 -24.85
CA ALA A 52 16.19 10.59 -25.72
C ALA A 52 17.24 11.71 -25.51
N PRO A 53 18.54 11.40 -25.45
CA PRO A 53 19.59 12.43 -25.42
C PRO A 53 19.53 13.29 -26.69
N GLY A 54 19.65 14.61 -26.55
CA GLY A 54 19.63 15.53 -27.68
C GLY A 54 19.19 16.93 -27.29
N ALA A 55 19.17 17.84 -28.26
CA ALA A 55 18.55 19.16 -28.08
C ALA A 55 17.03 19.01 -28.20
N HIS A 56 16.30 19.51 -27.20
CA HIS A 56 14.84 19.44 -27.16
C HIS A 56 14.23 20.78 -27.58
N GLY A 57 13.25 20.73 -28.48
CA GLY A 57 12.52 21.91 -28.95
C GLY A 57 11.37 22.31 -28.03
N ALA A 58 10.36 22.97 -28.59
CA ALA A 58 9.10 23.19 -27.87
C ALA A 58 8.34 21.87 -27.69
N LEU A 59 7.60 21.73 -26.58
CA LEU A 59 6.70 20.59 -26.37
C LEU A 59 5.63 20.58 -27.47
N LEU A 60 5.36 19.39 -28.02
CA LEU A 60 4.25 19.24 -28.96
C LEU A 60 2.91 19.32 -28.23
N GLU A 61 1.87 19.66 -28.99
CA GLU A 61 0.49 19.63 -28.51
C GLU A 61 0.01 18.19 -28.25
N GLN A 62 -0.93 18.02 -27.33
CA GLN A 62 -1.46 16.71 -26.94
C GLN A 62 -2.02 15.91 -28.12
N SER A 63 -2.65 16.61 -29.09
CA SER A 63 -3.18 16.00 -30.31
C SER A 63 -2.10 15.39 -31.20
N ALA A 64 -0.91 15.99 -31.24
CA ALA A 64 0.23 15.47 -31.99
C ALA A 64 0.75 14.17 -31.36
N TRP A 65 0.83 14.08 -30.02
CA TRP A 65 1.21 12.85 -29.32
C TRP A 65 0.23 11.72 -29.60
N ILE A 66 -1.08 12.00 -29.54
CA ILE A 66 -2.14 11.01 -29.82
C ILE A 66 -2.07 10.54 -31.27
N SER A 67 -1.87 11.46 -32.22
CA SER A 67 -1.70 11.13 -33.65
C SER A 67 -0.49 10.24 -33.89
N ALA A 68 0.67 10.61 -33.31
CA ALA A 68 1.90 9.82 -33.41
C ALA A 68 1.74 8.40 -32.84
N ALA A 69 1.14 8.27 -31.66
CA ALA A 69 0.85 6.97 -31.07
C ALA A 69 -0.10 6.11 -31.91
N SER A 70 -1.17 6.73 -32.44
CA SER A 70 -2.17 6.04 -33.26
C SER A 70 -1.58 5.55 -34.59
N SER A 71 -0.66 6.33 -35.18
CA SER A 71 0.07 5.98 -36.39
C SER A 71 1.10 4.86 -36.14
N ALA A 72 1.89 4.98 -35.07
CA ALA A 72 2.96 4.03 -34.77
C ALA A 72 2.46 2.69 -34.21
N TYR A 73 1.32 2.68 -33.51
CA TYR A 73 0.79 1.49 -32.83
C TYR A 73 -0.67 1.22 -33.20
N PRO A 74 -0.95 0.64 -34.39
CA PRO A 74 -2.31 0.36 -34.86
C PRO A 74 -3.13 -0.60 -33.97
N GLN A 75 -2.46 -1.37 -33.10
CA GLN A 75 -3.13 -2.21 -32.08
C GLN A 75 -3.87 -1.40 -31.00
N LEU A 76 -3.55 -0.11 -30.83
CA LEU A 76 -4.21 0.81 -29.91
C LEU A 76 -5.48 1.38 -30.56
N GLN A 77 -6.58 0.64 -30.46
CA GLN A 77 -7.81 0.93 -31.21
C GLN A 77 -8.53 2.20 -30.72
N LYS A 78 -8.61 2.39 -29.40
CA LYS A 78 -9.35 3.51 -28.80
C LYS A 78 -8.50 4.20 -27.76
N VAL A 79 -7.92 5.33 -28.13
CA VAL A 79 -7.17 6.19 -27.22
C VAL A 79 -8.13 6.80 -26.19
N PHE A 80 -7.80 6.65 -24.92
CA PHE A 80 -8.53 7.25 -23.80
C PHE A 80 -7.98 8.62 -23.45
N GLY A 81 -6.67 8.82 -23.64
CA GLY A 81 -6.02 10.09 -23.40
C GLY A 81 -4.50 10.01 -23.52
N ALA A 82 -3.87 11.15 -23.29
CA ALA A 82 -2.42 11.28 -23.21
C ALA A 82 -2.03 12.05 -21.95
N ALA A 83 -0.97 11.61 -21.30
CA ALA A 83 -0.46 12.14 -20.05
C ALA A 83 0.93 12.77 -20.32
N PRO A 84 1.15 14.07 -20.02
CA PRO A 84 2.42 14.75 -20.25
C PRO A 84 3.60 14.10 -19.50
N PRO A 85 4.85 14.47 -19.82
CA PRO A 85 6.03 14.02 -19.08
C PRO A 85 5.85 14.21 -17.58
N ARG A 86 6.15 13.15 -16.81
CA ARG A 86 6.02 13.09 -15.34
C ARG A 86 4.62 13.38 -14.79
N GLN A 87 3.62 13.42 -15.66
CA GLN A 87 2.22 13.62 -15.30
C GLN A 87 1.44 12.39 -15.76
N GLY A 88 1.20 11.45 -14.87
CA GLY A 88 0.54 10.20 -15.23
C GLY A 88 0.54 9.19 -14.08
N PHE A 89 -0.05 8.02 -14.34
CA PHE A 89 -0.06 6.93 -13.35
C PHE A 89 1.25 6.14 -13.33
N LEU A 90 2.08 6.27 -14.38
CA LEU A 90 3.44 5.75 -14.48
C LEU A 90 4.44 6.92 -14.51
N GLU A 91 5.61 6.71 -13.92
CA GLU A 91 6.69 7.69 -13.97
C GLU A 91 7.48 7.52 -15.28
N SER A 92 7.45 8.55 -16.12
CA SER A 92 8.12 8.59 -17.42
C SER A 92 8.51 10.03 -17.76
N ASP A 93 9.68 10.22 -18.38
CA ASP A 93 10.07 11.48 -19.00
C ASP A 93 9.47 11.61 -20.42
N ASN A 94 8.96 10.51 -20.98
CA ASN A 94 8.20 10.47 -22.22
C ASN A 94 6.69 10.66 -21.97
N VAL A 95 5.95 11.02 -23.01
CA VAL A 95 4.49 11.11 -22.98
C VAL A 95 3.89 9.71 -22.94
N ILE A 96 2.85 9.54 -22.13
CA ILE A 96 2.09 8.30 -22.02
C ILE A 96 0.79 8.47 -22.80
N VAL A 97 0.63 7.78 -23.93
CA VAL A 97 -0.66 7.65 -24.62
C VAL A 97 -1.25 6.30 -24.29
N PHE A 98 -2.49 6.26 -23.80
CA PHE A 98 -3.11 5.02 -23.32
C PHE A 98 -4.51 4.81 -23.87
N GLY A 99 -4.90 3.55 -24.03
CA GLY A 99 -6.14 3.20 -24.71
C GLY A 99 -6.47 1.72 -24.72
N ALA A 100 -7.64 1.37 -25.24
CA ALA A 100 -8.05 -0.01 -25.44
C ALA A 100 -7.30 -0.65 -26.61
N LEU A 101 -6.97 -1.93 -26.44
CA LEU A 101 -6.40 -2.77 -27.49
C LEU A 101 -7.50 -3.33 -28.41
N LYS A 102 -7.12 -3.59 -29.67
CA LYS A 102 -8.04 -4.15 -30.69
C LYS A 102 -8.34 -5.64 -30.46
N GLU A 103 -7.32 -6.42 -30.12
CA GLU A 103 -7.37 -7.90 -30.22
C GLU A 103 -7.63 -8.61 -28.89
N ARG A 104 -7.42 -7.93 -27.76
CA ARG A 104 -7.63 -8.50 -26.42
C ARG A 104 -8.04 -7.42 -25.42
N PRO A 105 -8.72 -7.79 -24.32
CA PRO A 105 -8.95 -6.85 -23.22
C PRO A 105 -7.61 -6.41 -22.61
N GLY A 106 -7.50 -5.12 -22.32
CA GLY A 106 -6.32 -4.54 -21.67
C GLY A 106 -6.10 -3.09 -22.10
N THR A 107 -5.17 -2.46 -21.40
CA THR A 107 -4.78 -1.06 -21.61
C THR A 107 -3.41 -1.04 -22.28
N GLY A 108 -3.39 -0.68 -23.56
CA GLY A 108 -2.15 -0.43 -24.28
C GLY A 108 -1.56 0.91 -23.85
N ILE A 109 -0.25 0.92 -23.62
CA ILE A 109 0.53 2.10 -23.23
C ILE A 109 1.60 2.33 -24.28
N ALA A 110 1.48 3.46 -24.98
CA ALA A 110 2.46 3.95 -25.94
C ALA A 110 3.30 5.07 -25.29
N MET A 111 4.61 4.90 -25.30
CA MET A 111 5.57 5.92 -24.89
C MET A 111 6.00 6.70 -26.12
N ILE A 112 5.80 8.01 -26.11
CA ILE A 112 6.06 8.91 -27.23
C ILE A 112 7.01 10.02 -26.78
N ASP A 113 7.98 10.37 -27.62
CA ASP A 113 8.86 11.51 -27.37
C ASP A 113 8.03 12.81 -27.35
N PRO A 114 8.08 13.60 -26.26
CA PRO A 114 7.25 14.80 -26.10
C PRO A 114 7.53 15.89 -27.14
N TYR A 115 8.72 15.92 -27.74
CA TYR A 115 9.21 16.99 -28.61
C TYR A 115 9.19 16.60 -30.08
N THR A 116 9.54 15.35 -30.40
CA THR A 116 9.62 14.87 -31.79
C THR A 116 8.41 14.07 -32.22
N GLY A 117 7.63 13.53 -31.27
CA GLY A 117 6.57 12.58 -31.55
C GLY A 117 7.09 11.18 -31.92
N GLU A 118 8.39 10.92 -31.77
CA GLU A 118 8.95 9.61 -32.09
C GLU A 118 8.43 8.52 -31.13
N PRO A 119 8.07 7.33 -31.66
CA PRO A 119 7.68 6.19 -30.82
C PRO A 119 8.89 5.66 -30.04
N ARG A 120 8.75 5.60 -28.71
CA ARG A 120 9.80 5.12 -27.78
C ARG A 120 9.57 3.68 -27.31
N GLY A 121 8.31 3.26 -27.25
CA GLY A 121 7.96 1.87 -27.04
C GLY A 121 6.48 1.68 -26.72
N PHE A 122 6.08 0.42 -26.64
CA PHE A 122 4.70 0.03 -26.38
C PHE A 122 4.65 -1.22 -25.50
N PHE A 123 3.72 -1.24 -24.55
CA PHE A 123 3.44 -2.42 -23.73
C PHE A 123 1.98 -2.42 -23.29
N VAL A 124 1.53 -3.55 -22.77
CA VAL A 124 0.19 -3.70 -22.19
C VAL A 124 0.32 -3.67 -20.67
N PHE A 125 -0.42 -2.77 -20.02
CA PHE A 125 -0.25 -2.54 -18.59
C PHE A 125 -0.51 -3.81 -17.76
N GLU A 126 -1.56 -4.56 -18.09
CA GLU A 126 -2.00 -5.74 -17.35
C GLU A 126 -1.01 -6.93 -17.44
N ASP A 127 -0.08 -6.91 -18.40
CA ASP A 127 0.98 -7.93 -18.49
C ASP A 127 2.09 -7.71 -17.47
N LEU A 128 2.21 -6.49 -16.93
CA LEU A 128 3.28 -6.11 -16.00
C LEU A 128 3.10 -6.76 -14.62
N TRP A 129 4.22 -7.12 -13.99
CA TRP A 129 4.27 -7.45 -12.57
C TRP A 129 3.80 -6.29 -11.71
N LEU A 130 4.14 -5.05 -12.07
CA LEU A 130 3.63 -3.86 -11.41
C LEU A 130 2.09 -3.80 -11.40
N ALA A 131 1.43 -4.16 -12.50
CA ALA A 131 -0.03 -4.16 -12.54
C ALA A 131 -0.63 -5.23 -11.62
N ARG A 132 -0.01 -6.42 -11.56
CA ARG A 132 -0.40 -7.48 -10.61
C ARG A 132 -0.19 -7.02 -9.16
N LEU A 133 0.90 -6.32 -8.88
CA LEU A 133 1.18 -5.76 -7.56
C LEU A 133 0.13 -4.70 -7.15
N VAL A 134 -0.23 -3.81 -8.08
CA VAL A 134 -1.31 -2.83 -7.89
C VAL A 134 -2.64 -3.52 -7.63
N ALA A 135 -2.98 -4.57 -8.39
CA ALA A 135 -4.20 -5.35 -8.21
C ALA A 135 -4.22 -6.08 -6.86
N LEU A 136 -3.09 -6.63 -6.41
CA LEU A 136 -2.97 -7.23 -5.07
C LEU A 136 -3.25 -6.19 -3.98
N HIS A 137 -2.66 -5.00 -4.07
CA HIS A 137 -2.82 -3.99 -3.04
C HIS A 137 -4.21 -3.35 -3.02
N ARG A 138 -4.81 -3.11 -4.19
CA ARG A 138 -6.08 -2.38 -4.32
C ARG A 138 -7.32 -3.26 -4.30
N SER A 139 -7.20 -4.54 -4.65
CA SER A 139 -8.32 -5.46 -4.73
C SER A 139 -8.00 -6.90 -4.31
N LEU A 140 -6.81 -7.18 -3.75
CA LEU A 140 -6.37 -8.53 -3.39
C LEU A 140 -6.41 -9.53 -4.57
N LEU A 141 -6.17 -9.04 -5.79
CA LEU A 141 -6.30 -9.81 -7.04
C LEU A 141 -7.73 -10.31 -7.33
N LEU A 142 -8.72 -9.82 -6.57
CA LEU A 142 -10.14 -10.09 -6.81
C LEU A 142 -10.73 -9.06 -7.79
N PRO A 143 -11.92 -9.34 -8.35
CA PRO A 143 -12.68 -8.35 -9.12
C PRO A 143 -12.83 -7.05 -8.33
N GLN A 144 -12.70 -5.91 -9.02
CA GLN A 144 -12.57 -4.59 -8.39
C GLN A 144 -13.66 -4.30 -7.36
N ALA A 145 -14.93 -4.65 -7.64
CA ALA A 145 -16.06 -4.36 -6.76
C ALA A 145 -15.99 -5.11 -5.41
N SER A 146 -15.70 -6.41 -5.44
CA SER A 146 -15.58 -7.23 -4.23
C SER A 146 -14.25 -7.01 -3.52
N GLY A 147 -13.17 -6.92 -4.30
CA GLY A 147 -11.82 -6.76 -3.78
C GLY A 147 -11.62 -5.46 -3.02
N SER A 148 -12.09 -4.33 -3.56
CA SER A 148 -11.96 -3.05 -2.88
C SER A 148 -12.80 -2.97 -1.60
N THR A 149 -13.96 -3.65 -1.57
CA THR A 149 -14.77 -3.80 -0.35
C THR A 149 -14.01 -4.57 0.72
N LEU A 150 -13.35 -5.67 0.34
CA LEU A 150 -12.54 -6.45 1.27
C LEU A 150 -11.34 -5.65 1.79
N VAL A 151 -10.68 -4.86 0.93
CA VAL A 151 -9.58 -3.96 1.34
C VAL A 151 -10.08 -2.89 2.31
N LEU A 152 -11.26 -2.30 2.09
CA LEU A 152 -11.91 -1.40 3.06
C LEU A 152 -12.08 -2.10 4.43
N LEU A 153 -12.67 -3.29 4.45
CA LEU A 153 -12.88 -4.05 5.69
C LEU A 153 -11.55 -4.37 6.40
N CYS A 154 -10.52 -4.74 5.63
CA CYS A 154 -9.16 -4.92 6.17
C CYS A 154 -8.63 -3.63 6.81
N GLY A 155 -8.79 -2.49 6.14
CA GLY A 155 -8.41 -1.18 6.69
C GLY A 155 -9.12 -0.87 8.01
N LEU A 156 -10.43 -1.09 8.10
CA LEU A 156 -11.21 -0.91 9.33
C LEU A 156 -10.76 -1.86 10.46
N VAL A 157 -10.46 -3.11 10.14
CA VAL A 157 -9.92 -4.09 11.10
C VAL A 157 -8.55 -3.66 11.60
N LEU A 158 -7.68 -3.16 10.72
CA LEU A 158 -6.38 -2.63 11.11
C LEU A 158 -6.54 -1.43 12.05
N LEU A 159 -7.44 -0.49 11.76
CA LEU A 159 -7.74 0.64 12.65
C LEU A 159 -8.21 0.16 14.04
N GLY A 160 -9.13 -0.81 14.09
CA GLY A 160 -9.58 -1.40 15.36
C GLY A 160 -8.46 -2.15 16.10
N SER A 161 -7.58 -2.84 15.38
CA SER A 161 -6.42 -3.53 15.95
C SER A 161 -5.39 -2.55 16.52
N LEU A 162 -5.12 -1.44 15.83
CA LEU A 162 -4.26 -0.35 16.30
C LEU A 162 -4.84 0.33 17.54
N GLY A 163 -6.14 0.67 17.52
CA GLY A 163 -6.82 1.28 18.67
C GLY A 163 -6.81 0.38 19.90
N SER A 164 -7.13 -0.91 19.73
CA SER A 164 -7.06 -1.89 20.83
C SER A 164 -5.63 -2.13 21.31
N GLY A 165 -4.64 -2.18 20.40
CA GLY A 165 -3.23 -2.30 20.74
C GLY A 165 -2.71 -1.11 21.55
N LEU A 166 -3.04 0.11 21.12
CA LEU A 166 -2.71 1.35 21.83
C LEU A 166 -3.31 1.37 23.23
N TYR A 167 -4.58 1.00 23.38
CA TYR A 167 -5.23 0.87 24.68
C TYR A 167 -4.52 -0.14 25.59
N LEU A 168 -4.13 -1.30 25.06
CA LEU A 168 -3.45 -2.37 25.83
C LEU A 168 -2.02 -2.01 26.23
N TRP A 169 -1.33 -1.22 25.39
CA TRP A 169 0.03 -0.74 25.61
C TRP A 169 0.08 0.45 26.57
N TRP A 170 -0.95 1.31 26.56
CA TRP A 170 -0.93 2.61 27.25
C TRP A 170 -0.50 2.50 28.73
N PRO A 171 0.67 3.04 29.10
CA PRO A 171 1.24 2.92 30.45
C PRO A 171 0.75 3.99 31.42
N GLY A 172 -0.15 4.89 30.99
CA GLY A 172 -0.58 6.07 31.75
C GLY A 172 0.39 7.27 31.63
N ARG A 173 -0.02 8.43 32.19
CA ARG A 173 0.68 9.73 32.01
C ARG A 173 2.10 9.79 32.59
N ARG A 174 2.41 9.05 33.66
CA ARG A 174 3.68 9.21 34.42
C ARG A 174 4.86 8.36 33.93
N SER A 175 4.67 7.42 33.01
CA SER A 175 5.69 6.40 32.69
C SER A 175 5.84 6.10 31.19
N TRP A 176 5.29 6.94 30.30
CA TRP A 176 5.25 6.61 28.88
C TRP A 176 6.65 6.54 28.23
N TRP A 177 7.57 7.42 28.60
CA TRP A 177 8.97 7.36 28.15
C TRP A 177 9.70 6.07 28.60
N LYS A 178 9.42 5.58 29.83
CA LYS A 178 9.99 4.32 30.34
C LYS A 178 9.35 3.08 29.70
N ALA A 179 8.16 3.21 29.13
CA ALA A 179 7.48 2.14 28.38
C ALA A 179 7.82 2.16 26.88
N ALA A 180 8.33 3.30 26.38
CA ALA A 180 8.79 3.50 25.01
C ALA A 180 10.25 3.07 24.79
N SER A 181 10.91 2.49 25.80
CA SER A 181 12.29 1.98 25.72
C SER A 181 12.37 0.47 26.00
N LEU A 182 13.37 -0.18 25.41
CA LEU A 182 13.68 -1.58 25.68
C LEU A 182 14.26 -1.74 27.09
N ARG A 183 13.81 -2.76 27.81
CA ARG A 183 14.37 -3.08 29.13
C ARG A 183 15.68 -3.84 28.96
N PRO A 184 16.80 -3.39 29.54
CA PRO A 184 18.05 -4.14 29.52
C PRO A 184 17.86 -5.56 30.07
N GLY A 185 18.40 -6.56 29.38
CA GLY A 185 18.36 -7.96 29.81
C GLY A 185 17.06 -8.72 29.52
N SER A 186 16.09 -8.17 28.78
CA SER A 186 14.92 -8.96 28.35
C SER A 186 15.32 -10.03 27.34
N GLN A 187 14.86 -11.27 27.55
CA GLN A 187 15.18 -12.42 26.70
C GLN A 187 13.93 -13.20 26.27
N GLY A 188 14.07 -14.00 25.20
CA GLY A 188 13.04 -14.91 24.71
C GLY A 188 11.69 -14.24 24.41
N THR A 189 10.60 -14.85 24.89
CA THR A 189 9.22 -14.39 24.66
C THR A 189 8.95 -12.98 25.21
N ARG A 190 9.65 -12.58 26.29
CA ARG A 190 9.50 -11.23 26.85
C ARG A 190 10.07 -10.18 25.90
N ARG A 191 11.27 -10.39 25.37
CA ARG A 191 11.91 -9.49 24.40
C ARG A 191 11.09 -9.36 23.11
N LEU A 192 10.56 -10.48 22.61
CA LEU A 192 9.68 -10.48 21.43
C LEU A 192 8.43 -9.62 21.64
N ARG A 193 7.81 -9.70 22.83
CA ARG A 193 6.64 -8.89 23.18
C ARG A 193 7.00 -7.41 23.35
N GLU A 194 8.15 -7.11 23.96
CA GLU A 194 8.64 -5.74 24.07
C GLU A 194 8.86 -5.12 22.68
N TRP A 195 9.50 -5.84 21.74
CA TRP A 195 9.66 -5.39 20.36
C TRP A 195 8.33 -5.19 19.63
N HIS A 196 7.42 -6.17 19.69
CA HIS A 196 6.10 -6.05 19.07
C HIS A 196 5.36 -4.80 19.56
N ASN A 197 5.38 -4.58 20.88
CA ASN A 197 4.74 -3.43 21.50
C ASN A 197 5.40 -2.09 21.11
N LEU A 198 6.74 -2.04 21.09
CA LEU A 198 7.46 -0.81 20.74
C LEU A 198 7.25 -0.43 19.28
N VAL A 199 7.43 -1.38 18.35
CA VAL A 199 7.21 -1.14 16.92
C VAL A 199 5.77 -0.69 16.67
N ALA A 200 4.78 -1.38 17.25
CA ALA A 200 3.38 -0.99 17.12
C ALA A 200 3.08 0.38 17.72
N ALA A 201 3.66 0.72 18.88
CA ALA A 201 3.44 2.01 19.53
C ALA A 201 4.05 3.18 18.74
N TRP A 202 5.31 3.03 18.30
CA TRP A 202 6.03 4.07 17.54
C TRP A 202 5.42 4.29 16.15
N LEU A 203 4.94 3.23 15.51
CA LEU A 203 4.31 3.31 14.18
C LEU A 203 2.78 3.49 14.24
N CYS A 204 2.19 3.62 15.43
CA CYS A 204 0.74 3.68 15.60
C CYS A 204 0.13 4.84 14.79
N LEU A 205 0.67 6.05 14.96
CA LEU A 205 0.17 7.24 14.27
C LEU A 205 0.27 7.15 12.73
N PRO A 206 1.44 6.88 12.12
CA PRO A 206 1.51 6.75 10.66
C PRO A 206 0.67 5.57 10.13
N LEU A 207 0.60 4.45 10.85
CA LEU A 207 -0.27 3.33 10.45
C LEU A 207 -1.75 3.70 10.52
N LEU A 208 -2.19 4.50 11.49
CA LEU A 208 -3.56 5.01 11.55
C LEU A 208 -3.88 5.89 10.34
N LEU A 209 -2.96 6.78 9.95
CA LEU A 209 -3.13 7.64 8.79
C LEU A 209 -3.17 6.84 7.48
N ILE A 210 -2.25 5.89 7.30
CA ILE A 210 -2.21 5.02 6.11
C ILE A 210 -3.44 4.12 6.04
N ALA A 211 -3.83 3.49 7.15
CA ALA A 211 -4.99 2.60 7.19
C ALA A 211 -6.31 3.37 6.97
N GLY A 212 -6.45 4.55 7.59
CA GLY A 212 -7.62 5.39 7.42
C GLY A 212 -7.74 5.93 5.99
N SER A 213 -6.65 6.43 5.44
CA SER A 213 -6.64 6.92 4.06
C SER A 213 -6.82 5.81 3.02
N GLY A 214 -6.20 4.63 3.24
CA GLY A 214 -6.36 3.46 2.38
C GLY A 214 -7.78 2.89 2.42
N ALA A 215 -8.38 2.81 3.61
CA ALA A 215 -9.78 2.42 3.79
C ALA A 215 -10.72 3.35 2.99
N TRP A 216 -10.50 4.66 3.10
CA TRP A 216 -11.27 5.65 2.34
C TRP A 216 -11.06 5.50 0.82
N LEU A 217 -9.81 5.35 0.36
CA LEU A 217 -9.47 5.20 -1.06
C LEU A 217 -10.02 3.92 -1.70
N ALA A 218 -10.31 2.89 -0.90
CA ALA A 218 -10.85 1.63 -1.40
C ALA A 218 -12.31 1.79 -1.89
N ARG A 219 -13.14 2.57 -1.20
CA ARG A 219 -14.56 2.80 -1.53
C ARG A 219 -14.99 4.25 -1.21
N PRO A 220 -14.44 5.27 -1.90
CA PRO A 220 -14.69 6.67 -1.57
C PRO A 220 -16.17 7.08 -1.72
N GLU A 221 -16.92 6.38 -2.58
CA GLU A 221 -18.36 6.57 -2.77
C GLU A 221 -19.20 6.23 -1.54
N LEU A 222 -18.67 5.45 -0.58
CA LEU A 222 -19.35 5.18 0.69
C LEU A 222 -19.25 6.35 1.69
N PHE A 223 -18.42 7.34 1.40
CA PHE A 223 -18.14 8.49 2.28
C PHE A 223 -18.71 9.79 1.71
N THR A 224 -19.91 9.73 1.12
CA THR A 224 -20.66 10.91 0.65
C THR A 224 -21.59 11.45 1.72
N TRP A 225 -21.62 12.77 1.92
CA TRP A 225 -22.65 13.49 2.69
C TRP A 225 -23.20 14.67 1.85
N PRO A 226 -24.35 15.26 2.20
CA PRO A 226 -24.89 16.39 1.44
C PRO A 226 -23.87 17.54 1.31
N GLY A 227 -23.57 17.94 0.06
CA GLY A 227 -22.55 18.95 -0.26
C GLY A 227 -21.11 18.43 -0.38
N ALA A 228 -20.85 17.16 -0.07
CA ALA A 228 -19.53 16.56 -0.25
C ALA A 228 -19.25 16.25 -1.72
N GLN A 229 -18.05 16.56 -2.18
CA GLN A 229 -17.49 16.02 -3.41
C GLN A 229 -16.32 15.09 -3.05
N PRO A 230 -16.56 13.81 -2.70
CA PRO A 230 -15.50 12.90 -2.26
C PRO A 230 -14.36 12.82 -3.27
N MET A 231 -14.67 12.89 -4.57
CA MET A 231 -13.67 12.87 -5.63
C MET A 231 -12.72 14.07 -5.61
N ALA A 232 -13.16 15.22 -5.11
CA ALA A 232 -12.28 16.38 -4.90
C ALA A 232 -11.25 16.15 -3.79
N LEU A 233 -11.55 15.27 -2.82
CA LEU A 233 -10.65 14.91 -1.72
C LEU A 233 -9.69 13.78 -2.08
N LYS A 234 -9.91 13.10 -3.21
CA LYS A 234 -9.09 11.95 -3.62
C LYS A 234 -7.58 12.25 -3.69
N PRO A 235 -7.12 13.41 -4.22
CA PRO A 235 -5.69 13.74 -4.21
C PRO A 235 -5.12 13.85 -2.79
N LEU A 236 -5.87 14.45 -1.87
CA LEU A 236 -5.47 14.58 -0.46
C LEU A 236 -5.31 13.21 0.20
N PHE A 237 -6.30 12.33 0.05
CA PHE A 237 -6.23 10.98 0.61
C PHE A 237 -5.14 10.13 -0.04
N SER A 238 -4.94 10.27 -1.36
CA SER A 238 -3.84 9.61 -2.07
C SER A 238 -2.48 10.07 -1.55
N ALA A 239 -2.35 11.37 -1.27
CA ALA A 239 -1.13 11.96 -0.73
C ALA A 239 -0.87 11.52 0.72
N ALA A 240 -1.92 11.46 1.54
CA ALA A 240 -1.84 10.93 2.90
C ALA A 240 -1.48 9.43 2.93
N HIS A 241 -1.99 8.65 1.98
CA HIS A 241 -1.75 7.21 1.94
C HIS A 241 -0.34 6.87 1.45
N GLY A 242 0.13 7.46 0.35
CA GLY A 242 1.42 7.12 -0.24
C GLY A 242 2.61 7.81 0.43
N HIS A 243 2.45 9.06 0.86
CA HIS A 243 3.57 9.84 1.40
C HIS A 243 3.22 10.64 2.65
N LEU A 244 2.16 10.28 3.37
CA LEU A 244 1.79 10.85 4.66
C LEU A 244 1.66 12.38 4.68
N LEU A 245 1.45 13.02 3.51
CA LEU A 245 1.51 14.48 3.34
C LEU A 245 2.88 15.12 3.67
N LEU A 246 3.93 14.30 3.78
CA LEU A 246 5.30 14.73 4.13
C LEU A 246 6.29 14.64 2.95
N GLY A 247 5.83 14.21 1.77
CA GLY A 247 6.70 14.01 0.60
C GLY A 247 7.68 12.85 0.81
N ALA A 248 8.95 13.02 0.41
CA ALA A 248 9.95 11.96 0.45
C ALA A 248 10.16 11.33 1.85
N PRO A 249 10.28 12.10 2.96
CA PRO A 249 10.31 11.52 4.30
C PRO A 249 9.10 10.63 4.61
N GLY A 250 7.90 11.05 4.18
CA GLY A 250 6.68 10.27 4.36
C GLY A 250 6.63 9.01 3.51
N THR A 251 7.26 9.04 2.33
CA THR A 251 7.42 7.86 1.44
C THR A 251 8.26 6.78 2.16
N TRP A 252 9.41 7.17 2.73
CA TRP A 252 10.25 6.24 3.50
C TRP A 252 9.55 5.71 4.76
N LEU A 253 8.79 6.56 5.44
CA LEU A 253 8.01 6.14 6.61
C LEU A 253 6.86 5.19 6.21
N GLY A 254 6.17 5.46 5.10
CA GLY A 254 5.16 4.58 4.52
C GLY A 254 5.74 3.22 4.16
N PHE A 255 6.90 3.20 3.47
CA PHE A 255 7.65 1.99 3.17
C PHE A 255 7.97 1.18 4.44
N ALA A 256 8.48 1.83 5.48
CA ALA A 256 8.78 1.18 6.76
C ALA A 256 7.51 0.65 7.46
N CYS A 257 6.39 1.38 7.40
CA CYS A 257 5.10 0.95 7.95
C CYS A 257 4.57 -0.30 7.24
N GLY A 258 4.65 -0.34 5.91
CA GLY A 258 4.21 -1.50 5.14
C GLY A 258 5.04 -2.75 5.44
N LEU A 259 6.35 -2.63 5.66
CA LEU A 259 7.23 -3.73 6.11
C LEU A 259 7.01 -4.10 7.58
N ALA A 260 6.56 -3.16 8.42
CA ALA A 260 6.27 -3.45 9.81
C ALA A 260 5.04 -4.34 10.00
N LEU A 261 4.03 -4.27 9.11
CA LEU A 261 2.82 -5.10 9.20
C LEU A 261 3.11 -6.62 9.17
N PRO A 262 3.88 -7.18 8.21
CA PRO A 262 4.25 -8.60 8.25
C PRO A 262 5.09 -8.94 9.49
N LEU A 263 5.98 -8.06 9.94
CA LEU A 263 6.76 -8.28 11.16
C LEU A 263 5.86 -8.32 12.41
N LEU A 264 4.90 -7.41 12.53
CA LEU A 264 3.92 -7.39 13.62
C LEU A 264 3.04 -8.64 13.60
N TYR A 265 2.61 -9.09 12.40
CA TYR A 265 1.87 -10.33 12.26
C TYR A 265 2.69 -11.56 12.72
N ILE A 266 3.91 -11.71 12.22
CA ILE A 266 4.80 -12.83 12.57
C ILE A 266 5.09 -12.83 14.07
N THR A 267 5.48 -11.68 14.63
CA THR A 267 5.78 -11.58 16.06
C THR A 267 4.54 -11.86 16.92
N GLY A 268 3.36 -11.38 16.53
CA GLY A 268 2.08 -11.68 17.19
C GLY A 268 1.72 -13.18 17.15
N LEU A 269 1.88 -13.81 15.99
CA LEU A 269 1.66 -15.25 15.80
C LEU A 269 2.60 -16.09 16.67
N LEU A 270 3.90 -15.75 16.69
CA LEU A 270 4.90 -16.41 17.54
C LEU A 270 4.58 -16.26 19.03
N LEU A 271 4.16 -15.08 19.47
CA LEU A 271 3.75 -14.85 20.87
C LEU A 271 2.53 -15.71 21.25
N TRP A 272 1.54 -15.79 20.35
CA TRP A 272 0.38 -16.65 20.55
C TRP A 272 0.76 -18.13 20.62
N TRP A 273 1.57 -18.59 19.66
CA TRP A 273 2.03 -19.97 19.57
C TRP A 273 2.80 -20.39 20.83
N ARG A 274 3.82 -19.62 21.22
CA ARG A 274 4.63 -19.88 22.43
C ARG A 274 3.78 -19.92 23.70
N LYS A 275 2.80 -19.01 23.82
CA LYS A 275 1.87 -19.00 24.96
C LYS A 275 0.96 -20.24 24.98
N ARG A 276 0.52 -20.72 23.81
CA ARG A 276 -0.29 -21.93 23.68
C ARG A 276 0.50 -23.18 24.08
N VAL A 277 1.74 -23.31 23.60
CA VAL A 277 2.65 -24.42 23.96
C VAL A 277 2.91 -24.44 25.46
N ALA A 278 3.24 -23.30 26.07
CA ALA A 278 3.48 -23.22 27.52
C ALA A 278 2.25 -23.62 28.35
N ARG A 279 1.04 -23.24 27.92
CA ARG A 279 -0.20 -23.66 28.61
C ARG A 279 -0.43 -25.17 28.55
N ARG A 280 -0.17 -25.78 27.40
CA ARG A 280 -0.28 -27.24 27.22
C ARG A 280 0.72 -28.01 28.07
N ALA A 281 1.97 -27.54 28.15
CA ALA A 281 2.99 -28.17 28.98
C ALA A 281 2.62 -28.15 30.47
N VAL A 282 2.09 -27.01 30.96
CA VAL A 282 1.63 -26.90 32.36
C VAL A 282 0.40 -27.78 32.64
N GLN A 283 -0.50 -27.95 31.66
CA GLN A 283 -1.64 -28.85 31.81
C GLN A 283 -1.20 -30.31 31.87
N SER A 284 -0.31 -30.75 30.97
CA SER A 284 0.24 -32.11 30.97
C SER A 284 0.94 -32.46 32.29
N PHE A 285 1.68 -31.53 32.89
CA PHE A 285 2.32 -31.73 34.20
C PHE A 285 1.32 -31.85 35.36
N LYS A 286 0.11 -31.30 35.23
CA LYS A 286 -0.94 -31.43 36.26
C LYS A 286 -1.73 -32.74 36.17
N GLU A 287 -1.64 -33.42 35.03
CA GLU A 287 -2.34 -34.68 34.75
C GLU A 287 -1.46 -35.91 35.05
N THR A 288 -0.14 -35.71 35.24
CA THR A 288 0.85 -36.70 35.72
C THR A 288 1.04 -36.59 37.22
#